data_AF-A0A960K567-F1
#
_entry.id   AF-A0A960K567-F1
#
_cell.length_a   1.000
_cell.length_b   1.000
_cell.length_c   1.000
_cell.angle_alpha   90.00
_cell.angle_beta   90.00
_cell.angle_gamma   90.00
#
_symmetry.space_group_name_H-M   'P 1'
#
loop_
_entity.id
_entity.type
_entity.pdbx_description
1 polymer ?
#
loop_
_entity_poly.entity_id
_entity_poly.type
_entity_poly.pdbx_seq_one_letter_code
_entity_poly.pdbx_strand_id
1 'polypeptide(L)'
;MLRDEDYLRSSRGLSLAHRNLQGLDLSPLGLYENLVSLDLSFTGITDPEVPALPPMAGLRWLELEANPLSNDALKVVQRLPALEELDLRQTLVTEEGLAHLERHASLRHALLPDGPLEFPDPGAGR
;
A
#
# COMPACT_ATOMS: atom_id res chain seq x y z
N MET A 1 21.24 -18.51 9.44
CA MET A 1 19.84 -18.93 9.17
C MET A 1 18.86 -18.35 10.19
N LEU A 2 19.09 -18.41 11.52
CA LEU A 2 18.13 -17.81 12.49
C LEU A 2 18.04 -16.26 12.49
N ARG A 3 19.06 -15.55 12.01
CA ARG A 3 19.07 -14.07 12.05
C ARG A 3 18.20 -13.40 11.00
N ASP A 4 17.94 -14.08 9.88
CA ASP A 4 17.25 -13.49 8.75
C ASP A 4 15.74 -13.44 9.01
N GLU A 5 15.15 -14.52 9.54
CA GLU A 5 13.72 -14.54 9.88
C GLU A 5 13.37 -13.58 11.04
N ASP A 6 14.22 -13.51 12.07
CA ASP A 6 14.06 -12.55 13.16
C ASP A 6 14.18 -11.10 12.66
N TYR A 7 15.06 -10.86 11.68
CA TYR A 7 15.17 -9.56 11.02
C TYR A 7 13.91 -9.21 10.21
N LEU A 8 13.39 -10.14 9.40
CA LEU A 8 12.17 -9.93 8.62
C LEU A 8 10.99 -9.59 9.54
N ARG A 9 10.82 -10.36 10.62
CA ARG A 9 9.75 -10.15 11.60
C ARG A 9 9.90 -8.86 12.39
N SER A 10 11.11 -8.42 12.70
CA SER A 10 11.34 -7.19 13.47
C SER A 10 11.38 -5.93 12.61
N SER A 11 11.54 -6.07 11.30
CA SER A 11 11.60 -4.92 10.39
C SER A 11 10.28 -4.17 10.34
N ARG A 12 10.39 -2.85 10.47
CA ARG A 12 9.26 -1.91 10.34
C ARG A 12 9.15 -1.28 8.97
N GLY A 13 10.21 -1.38 8.15
CA GLY A 13 10.25 -0.75 6.85
C GLY A 13 10.89 -1.65 5.81
N LEU A 14 10.29 -1.69 4.62
CA LEU A 14 10.79 -2.42 3.47
C LEU A 14 10.60 -1.54 2.24
N SER A 15 11.69 -1.27 1.51
CA SER A 15 11.62 -0.68 0.18
C SER A 15 12.09 -1.73 -0.83
N LEU A 16 11.23 -1.97 -1.81
CA LEU A 16 11.50 -2.74 -3.02
C LEU A 16 11.45 -1.82 -4.25
N ALA A 17 11.51 -0.50 -4.07
CA ALA A 17 11.40 0.44 -5.17
C ALA A 17 12.46 0.17 -6.25
N HIS A 18 12.06 0.45 -7.49
CA HIS A 18 12.88 0.24 -8.69
C HIS A 18 13.30 -1.22 -8.93
N ARG A 19 12.61 -2.20 -8.32
CA ARG A 19 12.77 -3.63 -8.61
C ARG A 19 11.64 -4.08 -9.52
N ASN A 20 11.93 -4.87 -10.55
CA ASN A 20 10.89 -5.46 -11.37
C ASN A 20 10.17 -6.56 -10.58
N LEU A 21 8.94 -6.28 -10.14
CA LEU A 21 8.07 -7.21 -9.41
C LEU A 21 6.92 -7.75 -10.26
N GLN A 22 6.85 -7.37 -11.55
CA GLN A 22 5.78 -7.80 -12.44
C GLN A 22 5.75 -9.34 -12.56
N GLY A 23 4.58 -9.94 -12.30
CA GLY A 23 4.41 -11.39 -12.33
C GLY A 23 5.17 -12.17 -11.26
N LEU A 24 5.73 -11.51 -10.24
CA LEU A 24 6.36 -12.19 -9.11
C LEU A 24 5.32 -12.56 -8.03
N ASP A 25 5.64 -13.60 -7.26
CA ASP A 25 4.90 -13.95 -6.06
C ASP A 25 5.24 -12.98 -4.93
N LEU A 26 4.24 -12.21 -4.48
CA LEU A 26 4.36 -11.26 -3.37
C LEU A 26 3.97 -11.85 -2.01
N SER A 27 3.55 -13.13 -1.96
CA SER A 27 3.23 -13.83 -0.72
C SER A 27 4.34 -13.80 0.34
N PRO A 28 5.66 -13.85 -0.01
CA PRO A 28 6.74 -13.74 0.97
C PRO A 28 6.79 -12.42 1.75
N LEU A 29 6.10 -11.36 1.29
CA LEU A 29 5.92 -10.14 2.08
C LEU A 29 5.20 -10.40 3.41
N GLY A 30 4.51 -11.53 3.54
CA GLY A 30 3.80 -11.91 4.76
C GLY A 30 4.72 -12.29 5.91
N LEU A 31 6.02 -12.48 5.65
CA LEU A 31 7.03 -12.73 6.68
C LEU A 31 7.38 -11.48 7.50
N TYR A 32 7.05 -10.29 6.99
CA TYR A 32 7.29 -9.01 7.67
C TYR A 32 6.12 -8.67 8.61
N GLU A 33 5.99 -9.45 9.68
CA GLU A 33 4.85 -9.38 10.61
C GLU A 33 4.67 -8.02 11.31
N ASN A 34 5.74 -7.23 11.45
CA ASN A 34 5.71 -5.90 12.07
C ASN A 34 5.93 -4.75 11.08
N LEU A 35 5.71 -4.99 9.78
CA LEU A 35 5.91 -3.97 8.76
C LEU A 35 4.93 -2.81 8.95
N VAL A 36 5.49 -1.60 8.92
CA VAL A 36 4.75 -0.34 9.08
C VAL A 36 4.83 0.50 7.80
N SER A 37 5.96 0.48 7.11
CA SER A 37 6.15 1.15 5.82
C SER A 37 6.56 0.16 4.73
N LEU A 38 5.88 0.22 3.59
CA LEU A 38 6.20 -0.56 2.40
C LEU A 38 6.26 0.35 1.18
N ASP A 39 7.39 0.33 0.50
CA ASP A 39 7.60 1.07 -0.74
C ASP A 39 7.76 0.09 -1.91
N LEU A 40 6.79 0.13 -2.83
CA LEU A 40 6.73 -0.63 -4.08
C LEU A 40 6.75 0.31 -5.29
N SER A 41 7.30 1.51 -5.14
CA SER A 41 7.32 2.51 -6.21
C SER A 41 8.19 2.05 -7.38
N PHE A 42 7.76 2.32 -8.62
CA PHE A 42 8.49 1.95 -9.83
C PHE A 42 8.78 0.44 -9.93
N THR A 43 7.85 -0.42 -9.51
CA THR A 43 8.06 -1.88 -9.51
C THR A 43 7.39 -2.63 -10.65
N GLY A 44 6.48 -1.97 -11.37
CA GLY A 44 5.75 -2.55 -12.50
C GLY A 44 4.60 -3.49 -12.10
N ILE A 45 4.19 -3.48 -10.83
CA ILE A 45 3.02 -4.24 -10.37
C ILE A 45 1.73 -3.74 -11.04
N THR A 46 0.82 -4.65 -11.37
CA THR A 46 -0.49 -4.35 -11.97
C THR A 46 -1.63 -4.75 -11.04
N ASP A 47 -2.87 -4.39 -11.39
CA ASP A 47 -4.05 -4.69 -10.55
C ASP A 47 -4.19 -6.17 -10.14
N PRO A 48 -3.87 -7.18 -10.98
CA PRO A 48 -3.90 -8.58 -10.59
C PRO A 48 -2.91 -8.99 -9.51
N GLU A 49 -1.78 -8.28 -9.34
CA GLU A 49 -0.79 -8.58 -8.30
C GLU A 49 -1.13 -7.94 -6.95
N VAL A 50 -1.89 -6.84 -6.92
CA VAL A 50 -2.26 -6.17 -5.66
C VAL A 50 -3.04 -7.09 -4.70
N PRO A 51 -4.03 -7.91 -5.13
CA PRO A 51 -4.69 -8.90 -4.28
C PRO A 51 -3.76 -9.96 -3.68
N ALA A 52 -2.58 -10.19 -4.27
CA ALA A 52 -1.59 -11.12 -3.75
C ALA A 52 -0.78 -10.55 -2.59
N LEU A 53 -0.90 -9.25 -2.30
CA LEU A 53 -0.33 -8.66 -1.10
C LEU A 53 -0.97 -9.31 0.14
N PRO A 54 -0.15 -9.76 1.11
CA PRO A 54 -0.64 -10.36 2.33
C PRO A 54 -1.44 -9.34 3.15
N PRO A 55 -2.31 -9.80 4.07
CA PRO A 55 -3.03 -8.92 4.99
C PRO A 55 -2.05 -8.27 5.97
N MET A 56 -1.49 -7.12 5.61
CA MET A 56 -0.51 -6.38 6.40
C MET A 56 -1.22 -5.53 7.46
N ALA A 57 -1.67 -6.18 8.54
CA ALA A 57 -2.52 -5.56 9.55
C ALA A 57 -1.90 -4.34 10.26
N GLY A 58 -0.57 -4.22 10.28
CA GLY A 58 0.17 -3.11 10.88
C GLY A 58 0.69 -2.06 9.90
N LEU A 59 0.44 -2.21 8.59
CA LEU A 59 0.96 -1.28 7.58
C LEU A 59 0.25 0.07 7.67
N ARG A 60 1.03 1.15 7.77
CA ARG A 60 0.55 2.54 7.89
C ARG A 60 0.91 3.39 6.68
N TRP A 61 2.06 3.12 6.06
CA TRP A 61 2.55 3.82 4.87
C TRP A 61 2.73 2.84 3.71
N LEU A 62 2.08 3.13 2.59
CA LEU A 62 2.20 2.34 1.36
C LEU A 62 2.49 3.26 0.17
N GLU A 63 3.64 3.05 -0.48
CA GLU A 63 4.01 3.76 -1.69
C GLU A 63 3.86 2.84 -2.91
N LEU A 64 3.03 3.27 -3.86
CA LEU A 64 2.73 2.58 -5.12
C LEU A 64 3.01 3.49 -6.33
N GLU A 65 3.79 4.55 -6.14
CA GLU A 65 4.09 5.55 -7.18
C GLU A 65 4.63 4.88 -8.45
N ALA A 66 4.20 5.39 -9.60
CA ALA A 66 4.68 4.97 -10.92
C ALA A 66 4.52 3.47 -11.21
N ASN A 67 3.39 2.90 -10.79
CA ASN A 67 2.93 1.57 -11.21
C ASN A 67 1.69 1.68 -12.13
N PRO A 68 1.51 0.75 -13.09
CA PRO A 68 0.35 0.69 -13.97
C PRO A 68 -0.93 0.18 -13.27
N LEU A 69 -1.31 0.84 -12.18
CA LEU A 69 -2.47 0.52 -11.34
C LEU A 69 -3.68 1.35 -11.75
N SER A 70 -4.86 0.73 -11.81
CA SER A 70 -6.14 1.39 -12.06
C SER A 70 -6.97 1.49 -10.77
N ASN A 71 -8.22 1.95 -10.91
CA ASN A 71 -9.19 2.01 -9.81
C ASN A 71 -9.43 0.64 -9.15
N ASP A 72 -9.14 -0.46 -9.83
CA ASP A 72 -9.28 -1.80 -9.27
C ASP A 72 -8.30 -2.09 -8.11
N ALA A 73 -7.07 -1.54 -8.17
CA ALA A 73 -6.12 -1.66 -7.06
C ALA A 73 -6.68 -1.09 -5.74
N LEU A 74 -7.47 -0.02 -5.81
CA LEU A 74 -8.03 0.64 -4.61
C LEU A 74 -9.02 -0.23 -3.83
N LYS A 75 -9.70 -1.18 -4.50
CA LYS A 75 -10.59 -2.16 -3.86
C LYS A 75 -9.83 -3.07 -2.88
N VAL A 76 -8.55 -3.31 -3.17
CA VAL A 76 -7.67 -4.10 -2.32
C VAL A 76 -7.03 -3.23 -1.24
N VAL A 77 -6.58 -2.03 -1.60
CA VAL A 77 -5.99 -1.07 -0.64
C VAL A 77 -6.97 -0.78 0.51
N GLN A 78 -8.28 -0.70 0.24
CA GLN A 78 -9.34 -0.58 1.26
C GLN A 78 -9.28 -1.65 2.36
N ARG A 79 -8.67 -2.81 2.10
CA ARG A 79 -8.58 -3.93 3.04
C ARG A 79 -7.38 -3.85 3.99
N LEU A 80 -6.54 -2.83 3.88
CA LEU A 80 -5.39 -2.61 4.76
C LEU A 80 -5.84 -1.79 5.98
N PRO A 81 -6.19 -2.42 7.10
CA PRO A 81 -7.04 -1.79 8.13
C PRO A 81 -6.38 -0.62 8.85
N ALA A 82 -5.04 -0.60 8.89
CA ALA A 82 -4.24 0.41 9.59
C ALA A 82 -3.59 1.42 8.64
N LEU A 83 -3.88 1.39 7.33
CA LEU A 83 -3.24 2.28 6.38
C LEU A 83 -3.67 3.73 6.62
N GLU A 84 -2.69 4.62 6.78
CA GLU A 84 -2.86 6.04 7.07
C GLU A 84 -2.42 6.92 5.92
N GLU A 85 -1.39 6.50 5.19
CA GLU A 85 -0.81 7.24 4.08
C GLU A 85 -0.60 6.32 2.87
N LEU A 86 -1.05 6.82 1.71
CA LEU A 86 -1.00 6.10 0.44
C LEU A 86 -0.45 7.01 -0.65
N ASP A 87 0.58 6.54 -1.37
CA ASP A 87 1.09 7.23 -2.56
C ASP A 87 0.72 6.48 -3.84
N LEU A 88 -0.02 7.15 -4.71
CA LEU A 88 -0.48 6.68 -6.02
C LEU A 88 -0.10 7.65 -7.14
N ARG A 89 0.87 8.54 -6.91
CA ARG A 89 1.36 9.44 -7.96
C ARG A 89 1.81 8.64 -9.17
N GLN A 90 1.62 9.20 -10.37
CA GLN A 90 2.01 8.56 -11.63
C GLN A 90 1.38 7.16 -11.87
N THR A 91 0.21 6.89 -11.29
CA THR A 91 -0.62 5.70 -11.60
C THR A 91 -1.74 6.06 -12.61
N LEU A 92 -2.60 5.09 -12.95
CA LEU A 92 -3.79 5.27 -13.79
C LEU A 92 -5.08 5.43 -12.96
N VAL A 93 -4.95 5.62 -11.65
CA VAL A 93 -6.08 5.89 -10.76
C VAL A 93 -6.71 7.23 -11.12
N THR A 94 -8.04 7.25 -11.18
CA THR A 94 -8.84 8.45 -11.45
C THR A 94 -9.69 8.83 -10.23
N GLU A 95 -10.32 10.01 -10.30
CA GLU A 95 -11.26 10.49 -9.27
C GLU A 95 -12.38 9.47 -8.96
N GLU A 96 -12.85 8.72 -9.96
CA GLU A 96 -13.86 7.67 -9.78
C GLU A 96 -13.40 6.55 -8.83
N GLY A 97 -12.10 6.25 -8.82
CA GLY A 97 -11.53 5.25 -7.92
C GLY A 97 -11.54 5.68 -6.46
N LEU A 98 -11.53 6.99 -6.19
CA LEU A 98 -11.43 7.55 -4.84
C LEU A 98 -12.63 7.21 -3.96
N ALA A 99 -13.79 6.93 -4.57
CA ALA A 99 -14.97 6.44 -3.85
C ALA A 99 -14.68 5.14 -3.05
N HIS A 100 -13.67 4.36 -3.43
CA HIS A 100 -13.21 3.21 -2.67
C HIS A 100 -12.42 3.60 -1.40
N LEU A 101 -11.76 4.76 -1.40
CA LEU A 101 -10.95 5.25 -0.28
C LEU A 101 -11.77 6.06 0.74
N GLU A 102 -12.89 6.66 0.36
CA GLU A 102 -13.77 7.43 1.27
C GLU A 102 -14.22 6.63 2.50
N ARG A 103 -14.35 5.31 2.37
CA ARG A 103 -14.78 4.42 3.45
C ARG A 103 -13.61 3.72 4.15
N HIS A 104 -12.38 4.11 3.86
CA HIS A 104 -11.21 3.52 4.48
C HIS A 104 -11.20 3.83 5.98
N ALA A 105 -10.93 2.83 6.82
CA ALA A 105 -11.09 2.96 8.27
C ALA A 105 -10.11 3.96 8.92
N SER A 106 -8.90 4.04 8.36
CA SER A 106 -7.77 4.73 8.99
C SER A 106 -7.02 5.71 8.08
N LEU A 107 -7.42 5.84 6.80
CA LEU A 107 -6.67 6.64 5.84
C LEU A 107 -6.78 8.11 6.19
N ARG A 108 -5.66 8.83 6.14
CA ARG A 108 -5.55 10.25 6.48
C ARG A 108 -5.06 11.07 5.30
N HIS A 109 -4.11 10.54 4.54
CA HIS A 109 -3.55 11.20 3.38
C HIS A 109 -3.44 10.23 2.20
N ALA A 110 -3.78 10.71 1.01
CA ALA A 110 -3.48 10.03 -0.23
C ALA A 110 -2.84 11.02 -1.21
N LEU A 111 -1.69 10.68 -1.78
CA LEU A 111 -1.10 11.41 -2.90
C LEU A 111 -1.59 10.76 -4.19
N LEU A 112 -2.34 11.50 -5.01
CA LEU A 112 -2.94 10.98 -6.24
C LEU A 112 -2.24 11.58 -7.46
N PRO A 113 -2.44 11.01 -8.67
CA PRO A 113 -1.92 11.61 -9.91
C PRO A 113 -2.32 13.08 -10.09
N ASP A 114 -3.53 13.44 -9.65
CA ASP A 114 -4.10 14.78 -9.83
C ASP A 114 -3.88 15.72 -8.63
N GLY A 115 -3.23 15.26 -7.56
CA GLY A 115 -2.93 16.05 -6.36
C GLY A 115 -3.17 15.32 -5.03
N PRO A 116 -2.88 15.96 -3.89
CA PRO A 116 -3.11 15.37 -2.57
C PRO A 116 -4.59 15.38 -2.18
N LEU A 117 -5.02 14.36 -1.44
CA LEU A 117 -6.32 14.24 -0.80
C LEU A 117 -6.13 13.99 0.69
N GLU A 118 -6.83 14.77 1.51
CA GLU A 118 -6.85 14.64 2.97
C GLU A 118 -8.20 14.08 3.43
N PHE A 119 -8.15 13.14 4.37
CA PHE A 119 -9.33 12.57 5.02
C PHE A 119 -9.45 13.11 6.44
N PRO A 120 -10.68 13.38 6.92
CA PRO A 120 -10.89 13.80 8.30
C PRO A 120 -10.37 12.74 9.27
N ASP A 121 -9.71 13.15 10.34
CA ASP A 121 -9.20 12.23 11.36
C ASP A 121 -10.34 11.37 11.90
N PRO A 122 -10.29 10.02 11.75
CA PRO A 122 -11.36 9.14 12.20
C PRO A 122 -11.58 9.19 13.73
N GLY A 123 -10.66 9.79 14.49
CA GLY A 123 -10.77 10.04 15.93
C GLY A 123 -11.26 11.44 16.34
N ALA A 124 -11.49 12.37 15.41
CA ALA A 124 -11.89 13.75 15.74
C ALA A 124 -13.34 13.88 16.24
N GLY A 125 -14.11 12.80 16.25
CA GLY A 125 -15.44 12.75 16.84
C GLY A 125 -15.44 11.91 18.12
N ARG A 126 -15.13 12.53 19.26
CA ARG A 126 -15.75 12.31 20.58
C ARG A 126 -15.22 13.27 21.64
#